data_AF-A0A1Y3BST2-F1
#
_entry.id   AF-A0A1Y3BST2-F1
#
_cell.length_a   1.000
_cell.length_b   1.000
_cell.length_c   1.000
_cell.angle_alpha   90.00
_cell.angle_beta   90.00
_cell.angle_gamma   90.00
#
_symmetry.space_group_name_H-M   'P 1'
#
loop_
_entity.id
_entity.type
_entity.pdbx_description
1 polymer ?
#
loop_
_entity_poly.entity_id
_entity_poly.type
_entity_poly.pdbx_seq_one_letter_code
_entity_poly.pdbx_strand_id
1 'polypeptide(L)'
;TTFHNRVQISPNLIDYFPLNGDGLRLNWAHAVNSRSKLISALRGDDLMIEADVSLAETSRYPVPIMAHPPNNASDLTLEDFLIEIVRSNCAKGIKLDFKSTRVVEPAFRVLARHVDFIKGPIVLNADILVGPNNPETTPVDAWTFLMLCRTRFPRAIISIGWTTNLDGQMKIGYSREMVDHMASLVREYNLMQPLTFPVNATLLKYSICEIQRLLF
;
A
#
# COMPACT_ATOMS: atom_id res chain seq x y z
N THR A 1 36.01 -17.19 9.52
CA THR A 1 34.94 -16.19 9.75
C THR A 1 34.34 -15.82 8.41
N THR A 2 33.34 -16.58 7.98
CA THR A 2 32.66 -16.36 6.70
C THR A 2 31.25 -15.87 7.01
N PHE A 3 31.09 -14.55 7.12
CA PHE A 3 29.78 -13.91 7.13
C PHE A 3 29.16 -14.08 5.74
N HIS A 4 28.39 -15.15 5.55
CA HIS A 4 27.38 -15.19 4.49
C HIS A 4 26.19 -14.38 5.00
N ASN A 5 26.23 -13.06 4.83
CA ASN A 5 25.01 -12.28 4.78
C ASN A 5 24.27 -12.69 3.50
N ARG A 6 23.53 -13.79 3.54
CA ARG A 6 22.40 -13.97 2.63
C ARG A 6 21.53 -12.75 2.87
N VAL A 7 21.38 -11.91 1.85
CA VAL A 7 20.32 -10.89 1.83
C VAL A 7 19.03 -11.63 2.13
N GLN A 8 18.53 -11.52 3.35
CA GLN A 8 17.27 -12.12 3.73
C GLN A 8 16.20 -11.31 3.02
N ILE A 9 15.81 -11.78 1.84
CA ILE A 9 14.70 -11.21 1.08
C ILE A 9 13.49 -11.24 2.02
N SER A 10 12.87 -10.09 2.24
CA SER A 10 11.64 -10.04 3.02
C SER A 10 10.62 -11.03 2.43
N PRO A 11 10.01 -11.90 3.25
CA PRO A 11 8.97 -12.80 2.78
C PRO A 11 7.83 -11.97 2.19
N ASN A 12 7.24 -12.46 1.09
CA ASN A 12 5.97 -11.91 0.61
C ASN A 12 4.85 -12.25 1.63
N LEU A 13 3.65 -11.69 1.45
CA LEU A 13 2.53 -11.91 2.39
C LEU A 13 2.16 -13.40 2.54
N ILE A 14 2.26 -14.18 1.46
CA ILE A 14 1.87 -15.60 1.45
C ILE A 14 2.86 -16.46 2.25
N ASP A 15 4.15 -16.16 2.13
CA ASP A 15 5.20 -16.82 2.89
C ASP A 15 5.15 -16.45 4.38
N TYR A 16 4.79 -15.19 4.68
CA TYR A 16 4.64 -14.73 6.07
C TYR A 16 3.41 -15.33 6.75
N PHE A 17 2.27 -15.38 6.06
CA PHE A 17 1.03 -15.99 6.53
C PHE A 17 0.78 -17.31 5.79
N PRO A 18 1.31 -18.45 6.26
CA PRO A 18 1.23 -19.74 5.56
C PRO A 18 -0.17 -20.36 5.64
N LEU A 19 -1.16 -19.71 5.04
CA LEU A 19 -2.59 -20.06 5.07
C LEU A 19 -2.97 -20.97 3.90
N ASN A 20 -2.21 -22.05 3.69
CA ASN A 20 -2.33 -22.97 2.54
C ASN A 20 -1.92 -22.37 1.17
N GLY A 21 -1.19 -21.26 1.16
CA GLY A 21 -0.38 -20.83 0.02
C GLY A 21 -1.09 -20.08 -1.11
N ASP A 22 -2.43 -20.00 -1.12
CA ASP A 22 -3.19 -19.26 -2.15
C ASP A 22 -3.62 -17.85 -1.71
N GLY A 23 -3.46 -17.52 -0.42
CA GLY A 23 -3.84 -16.22 0.14
C GLY A 23 -5.35 -16.03 0.35
N LEU A 24 -6.21 -17.00 0.02
CA LEU A 24 -7.68 -16.84 0.09
C LEU A 24 -8.20 -16.67 1.52
N ARG A 25 -7.43 -17.07 2.52
CA ARG A 25 -7.77 -16.89 3.95
C ARG A 25 -7.12 -15.68 4.59
N LEU A 26 -6.35 -14.90 3.82
CA LEU A 26 -5.78 -13.66 4.33
C LEU A 26 -6.92 -12.65 4.48
N ASN A 27 -7.40 -12.45 5.70
CA ASN A 27 -8.43 -11.47 6.04
C ASN A 27 -7.82 -10.11 6.35
N TRP A 28 -8.64 -9.07 6.14
CA TRP A 28 -8.21 -7.67 6.16
C TRP A 28 -9.22 -6.83 6.92
N ALA A 29 -8.74 -6.10 7.92
CA ALA A 29 -9.45 -4.93 8.43
C ALA A 29 -9.27 -3.79 7.41
N HIS A 30 -10.34 -3.40 6.75
CA HIS A 30 -10.32 -2.38 5.69
C HIS A 30 -10.66 -0.97 6.20
N ALA A 31 -10.04 0.04 5.60
CA ALA A 31 -10.27 1.46 5.86
C ALA A 31 -10.25 1.79 7.36
N VAL A 32 -9.18 1.36 8.04
CA VAL A 32 -8.96 1.52 9.48
C VAL A 32 -8.50 2.94 9.80
N ASN A 33 -9.37 3.89 9.49
CA ASN A 33 -9.10 5.32 9.47
C ASN A 33 -9.56 6.07 10.73
N SER A 34 -9.73 5.36 11.85
CA SER A 34 -10.15 5.96 13.11
C SER A 34 -9.64 5.16 14.30
N ARG A 35 -9.51 5.79 15.46
CA ARG A 35 -9.05 5.12 16.70
C ARG A 35 -9.91 3.92 17.05
N SER A 36 -11.24 4.06 16.93
CA SER A 36 -12.18 2.98 17.25
C SER A 36 -11.98 1.77 16.34
N LYS A 37 -11.85 1.97 15.02
CA LYS A 37 -11.55 0.90 14.07
C LYS A 37 -10.20 0.24 14.35
N LEU A 38 -9.16 1.03 14.67
CA LEU A 38 -7.84 0.49 14.97
C LEU A 38 -7.87 -0.43 16.20
N ILE A 39 -8.54 0.01 17.27
CA ILE A 39 -8.71 -0.81 18.48
C ILE A 39 -9.44 -2.12 18.15
N SER A 40 -10.50 -2.05 17.35
CA SER A 40 -11.24 -3.24 16.92
C SER A 40 -10.37 -4.19 16.09
N ALA A 41 -9.64 -3.68 15.10
CA ALA A 41 -8.77 -4.47 14.23
C ALA A 41 -7.61 -5.13 15.00
N LEU A 42 -7.04 -4.42 15.99
CA LEU A 42 -5.98 -4.96 16.85
C LEU A 42 -6.48 -6.10 17.75
N ARG A 43 -7.73 -6.02 18.22
CA ARG A 43 -8.36 -7.05 19.07
C ARG A 43 -9.00 -8.20 18.29
N GLY A 44 -9.38 -7.95 17.03
CA GLY A 44 -10.00 -8.92 16.15
C GLY A 44 -9.01 -9.98 15.64
N ASP A 45 -9.50 -10.84 14.76
CA ASP A 45 -8.76 -11.92 14.11
C ASP A 45 -8.19 -11.54 12.73
N ASP A 46 -8.33 -10.28 12.32
CA ASP A 46 -7.74 -9.77 11.07
C ASP A 46 -6.22 -9.93 11.04
N LEU A 47 -5.69 -10.49 9.97
CA LEU A 47 -4.24 -10.68 9.80
C LEU A 47 -3.56 -9.43 9.24
N MET A 48 -4.28 -8.66 8.42
CA MET A 48 -3.83 -7.41 7.84
C MET A 48 -4.69 -6.24 8.28
N ILE A 49 -4.06 -5.09 8.54
CA ILE A 49 -4.72 -3.82 8.83
C ILE A 49 -4.40 -2.85 7.70
N GLU A 50 -5.40 -2.49 6.92
CA GLU A 50 -5.29 -1.52 5.83
C GLU A 50 -5.86 -0.16 6.28
N ALA A 51 -5.09 0.89 6.04
CA ALA A 51 -5.46 2.26 6.39
C ALA A 51 -5.00 3.24 5.31
N ASP A 52 -5.85 4.23 5.05
CA ASP A 52 -5.65 5.26 4.06
C ASP A 52 -4.84 6.42 4.67
N VAL A 53 -3.74 6.81 4.03
CA VAL A 53 -2.87 7.89 4.50
C VAL A 53 -3.15 9.15 3.69
N SER A 54 -3.62 10.18 4.37
CA SER A 54 -3.90 11.51 3.80
C SER A 54 -3.20 12.60 4.60
N LEU A 55 -3.09 13.80 4.05
CA LEU A 55 -2.46 14.94 4.71
C LEU A 55 -3.53 15.86 5.30
N ALA A 56 -3.52 16.06 6.62
CA ALA A 56 -4.36 17.05 7.28
C ALA A 56 -3.77 18.45 7.02
N GLU A 57 -4.49 19.28 6.27
CA GLU A 57 -4.06 20.63 5.89
C GLU A 57 -4.71 21.74 6.73
N THR A 58 -5.28 21.36 7.87
CA THR A 58 -6.01 22.27 8.76
C THR A 58 -5.09 23.17 9.59
N SER A 59 -3.77 22.99 9.51
CA SER A 59 -2.78 23.73 10.29
C SER A 59 -1.59 24.17 9.42
N ARG A 60 -0.77 25.11 9.95
CA ARG A 60 0.48 25.58 9.31
C ARG A 60 1.47 24.42 9.06
N TYR A 61 1.38 23.36 9.85
CA TYR A 61 2.23 22.18 9.72
C TYR A 61 1.35 21.00 9.34
N PRO A 62 1.32 20.61 8.06
CA PRO A 62 0.50 19.49 7.62
C PRO A 62 0.95 18.19 8.28
N VAL A 63 0.00 17.39 8.76
CA VAL A 63 0.27 16.15 9.50
C VAL A 63 -0.34 14.96 8.75
N PRO A 64 0.40 13.86 8.54
CA PRO A 64 -0.18 12.63 8.02
C PRO A 64 -1.21 12.04 8.98
N ILE A 65 -2.41 11.79 8.47
CA ILE A 65 -3.55 11.24 9.20
C ILE A 65 -4.11 10.01 8.50
N MET A 66 -4.80 9.16 9.27
CA MET A 66 -5.53 8.04 8.69
C MET A 66 -6.89 8.49 8.21
N ALA A 67 -7.03 8.72 6.90
CA ALA A 67 -8.26 9.21 6.27
C ALA A 67 -8.30 8.88 4.78
N HIS A 68 -9.49 8.52 4.30
CA HIS A 68 -9.80 8.39 2.88
C HIS A 68 -10.45 9.68 2.36
N PRO A 69 -10.01 10.25 1.23
CA PRO A 69 -10.70 11.37 0.57
C PRO A 69 -12.20 11.08 0.36
N PRO A 70 -13.08 12.09 0.44
CA PRO A 70 -12.78 13.51 0.58
C PRO A 70 -12.49 13.95 2.03
N ASN A 71 -12.45 13.02 2.99
CA ASN A 71 -12.16 13.38 4.39
C ASN A 71 -10.71 13.83 4.53
N ASN A 72 -10.51 15.03 5.06
CA ASN A 72 -9.20 15.64 5.35
C ASN A 72 -8.96 15.83 6.86
N ALA A 73 -9.78 15.20 7.69
CA ALA A 73 -9.70 15.18 9.14
C ALA A 73 -9.88 13.75 9.64
N SER A 74 -9.20 13.43 10.75
CA SER A 74 -9.30 12.14 11.44
C SER A 74 -8.96 12.32 12.91
N ASP A 75 -9.51 11.46 13.76
CA ASP A 75 -9.13 11.36 15.18
C ASP A 75 -7.82 10.57 15.38
N LEU A 76 -7.23 10.06 14.29
CA LEU A 76 -6.08 9.19 14.28
C LEU A 76 -5.00 9.72 13.33
N THR A 77 -3.88 10.18 13.89
CA THR A 77 -2.69 10.49 13.12
C THR A 77 -1.98 9.21 12.67
N LEU A 78 -1.16 9.28 11.62
CA LEU A 78 -0.29 8.16 11.23
C LEU A 78 0.67 7.76 12.38
N GLU A 79 1.20 8.75 13.10
CA GLU A 79 2.12 8.50 14.21
C GLU A 79 1.42 7.75 15.36
N ASP A 80 0.21 8.18 15.74
CA ASP A 80 -0.60 7.47 16.73
C ASP A 80 -0.94 6.05 16.29
N PHE A 81 -1.32 5.87 15.02
CA PHE A 81 -1.59 4.54 14.47
C PHE A 81 -0.37 3.63 14.62
N LEU A 82 0.82 4.09 14.20
CA LEU A 82 2.05 3.29 14.27
C LEU A 82 2.47 3.01 15.71
N ILE A 83 2.30 3.97 16.63
CA ILE A 83 2.56 3.77 18.06
C ILE A 83 1.66 2.67 18.62
N GLU A 84 0.37 2.68 18.29
CA GLU A 84 -0.57 1.63 18.75
C GLU A 84 -0.27 0.27 18.12
N ILE A 85 0.12 0.20 16.84
CA ILE A 85 0.60 -1.04 16.21
C ILE A 85 1.82 -1.58 16.96
N VAL A 86 2.82 -0.75 17.23
CA VAL A 86 4.04 -1.16 17.96
C VAL A 86 3.71 -1.60 19.40
N ARG A 87 2.88 -0.84 20.12
CA ARG A 87 2.46 -1.16 21.50
C ARG A 87 1.66 -2.45 21.60
N SER A 88 0.84 -2.75 20.60
CA SER A 88 0.07 -4.00 20.56
C SER A 88 0.97 -5.24 20.53
N ASN A 89 2.23 -5.07 20.09
CA ASN A 89 3.23 -6.13 19.97
C ASN A 89 2.77 -7.31 19.09
N CYS A 90 1.76 -7.08 18.25
CA CYS A 90 1.14 -8.07 17.38
C CYS A 90 2.02 -8.37 16.15
N ALA A 91 1.78 -9.52 15.53
CA ALA A 91 2.41 -9.93 14.27
C ALA A 91 1.51 -9.64 13.04
N LYS A 92 0.46 -8.83 13.21
CA LYS A 92 -0.42 -8.43 12.11
C LYS A 92 0.37 -7.56 11.13
N GLY A 93 0.12 -7.74 9.83
CA GLY A 93 0.69 -6.88 8.82
C GLY A 93 -0.09 -5.58 8.69
N ILE A 94 0.56 -4.55 8.16
CA ILE A 94 -0.08 -3.27 7.86
C ILE A 94 0.04 -2.94 6.38
N LYS A 95 -1.00 -2.35 5.80
CA LYS A 95 -0.99 -1.77 4.47
C LYS A 95 -1.33 -0.28 4.57
N LEU A 96 -0.39 0.56 4.19
CA LEU A 96 -0.55 2.01 4.19
C LEU A 96 -0.86 2.46 2.77
N ASP A 97 -2.08 2.97 2.54
CA ASP A 97 -2.56 3.40 1.22
C ASP A 97 -2.44 4.92 1.04
N PHE A 98 -1.43 5.37 0.31
CA PHE A 98 -1.08 6.78 0.14
C PHE A 98 -1.99 7.43 -0.90
N LYS A 99 -2.77 8.42 -0.47
CA LYS A 99 -3.82 9.03 -1.30
C LYS A 99 -3.38 10.23 -2.13
N SER A 100 -2.16 10.72 -1.93
CA SER A 100 -1.60 11.82 -2.74
C SER A 100 -0.07 11.90 -2.63
N THR A 101 0.58 12.45 -3.65
CA THR A 101 2.03 12.71 -3.62
C THR A 101 2.46 13.53 -2.41
N ARG A 102 1.64 14.50 -2.00
CA ARG A 102 1.97 15.46 -0.94
C ARG A 102 2.11 14.81 0.44
N VAL A 103 1.45 13.67 0.68
CA VAL A 103 1.55 12.97 1.96
C VAL A 103 2.75 12.01 2.02
N VAL A 104 3.30 11.59 0.88
CA VAL A 104 4.31 10.51 0.80
C VAL A 104 5.54 10.82 1.66
N GLU A 105 6.20 11.95 1.43
CA GLU A 105 7.43 12.26 2.16
C GLU A 105 7.18 12.51 3.66
N PRO A 106 6.18 13.31 4.07
CA PRO A 106 5.84 13.46 5.50
C PRO A 106 5.53 12.14 6.19
N ALA A 107 4.72 11.28 5.57
CA ALA A 107 4.34 9.99 6.14
C ALA A 107 5.52 9.01 6.23
N PHE A 108 6.37 8.96 5.21
CA PHE A 108 7.59 8.15 5.27
C PHE A 108 8.59 8.62 6.34
N ARG A 109 8.66 9.93 6.62
CA ARG A 109 9.46 10.44 7.73
C ARG A 109 8.94 9.97 9.09
N VAL A 110 7.62 9.83 9.24
CA VAL A 110 7.01 9.24 10.44
C VAL A 110 7.29 7.74 10.48
N LEU A 111 6.97 7.01 9.41
CA LEU A 111 7.16 5.56 9.33
C LEU A 111 8.60 5.12 9.63
N ALA A 112 9.60 5.85 9.12
CA ALA A 112 11.01 5.55 9.34
C ALA A 112 11.42 5.53 10.84
N ARG A 113 10.69 6.21 11.72
CA ARG A 113 10.93 6.18 13.17
C ARG A 113 10.39 4.93 13.86
N HIS A 114 9.43 4.25 13.22
CA HIS A 114 8.69 3.12 13.83
C HIS A 114 8.93 1.79 13.13
N VAL A 115 9.40 1.80 11.88
CA VAL A 115 9.49 0.63 11.00
C VAL A 115 10.22 -0.57 11.62
N ASP A 116 11.29 -0.34 12.37
CA ASP A 116 12.09 -1.42 12.97
C ASP A 116 11.44 -2.05 14.21
N PHE A 117 10.40 -1.42 14.77
CA PHE A 117 9.64 -1.95 15.91
C PHE A 117 8.37 -2.70 15.48
N ILE A 118 8.02 -2.67 14.20
CA ILE A 118 6.87 -3.39 13.65
C ILE A 118 7.28 -4.83 13.35
N LYS A 119 6.56 -5.79 13.93
CA LYS A 119 6.86 -7.22 13.77
C LYS A 119 6.27 -7.85 12.51
N GLY A 120 5.14 -7.33 12.05
CA GLY A 120 4.43 -7.81 10.87
C GLY A 120 4.99 -7.25 9.56
N PRO A 121 4.54 -7.77 8.41
CA PRO A 121 4.90 -7.22 7.11
C PRO A 121 4.29 -5.83 6.93
N ILE A 122 5.03 -4.98 6.23
CA ILE A 122 4.59 -3.63 5.87
C ILE A 122 4.40 -3.59 4.36
N VAL A 123 3.20 -3.23 3.94
CA VAL A 123 2.83 -3.01 2.55
C VAL A 123 2.67 -1.51 2.32
N LEU A 124 3.42 -0.95 1.39
CA LEU A 124 3.31 0.44 0.97
C LEU A 124 2.52 0.49 -0.32
N ASN A 125 1.32 1.07 -0.27
CA ASN A 125 0.37 1.08 -1.37
C ASN A 125 0.18 2.45 -1.98
N ALA A 126 0.19 2.56 -3.30
CA ALA A 126 -0.25 3.77 -3.99
C ALA A 126 -0.76 3.47 -5.39
N ASP A 127 -1.77 4.21 -5.82
CA ASP A 127 -2.14 4.30 -7.23
C ASP A 127 -1.24 5.32 -7.91
N ILE A 128 -0.27 4.82 -8.69
CA ILE A 128 0.80 5.65 -9.30
C ILE A 128 0.60 5.87 -10.80
N LEU A 129 -0.39 5.22 -11.39
CA LEU A 129 -0.76 5.36 -12.79
C LEU A 129 -2.24 5.70 -12.93
N VAL A 130 -2.61 6.34 -14.05
CA VAL A 130 -4.01 6.59 -14.40
C VAL A 130 -4.65 5.28 -14.87
N GLY A 131 -5.77 4.89 -14.26
CA GLY A 131 -6.48 3.68 -14.65
C GLY A 131 -7.65 3.89 -15.61
N PRO A 132 -8.37 2.81 -15.93
CA PRO A 132 -9.55 2.88 -16.79
C PRO A 132 -10.59 3.86 -16.23
N ASN A 133 -11.23 4.60 -17.15
CA ASN A 133 -12.39 5.45 -16.87
C ASN A 133 -12.15 6.60 -15.87
N ASN A 134 -10.90 6.96 -15.56
CA ASN A 134 -10.60 7.97 -14.55
C ASN A 134 -9.40 8.87 -14.88
N PRO A 135 -9.45 9.66 -15.96
CA PRO A 135 -8.36 10.57 -16.29
C PRO A 135 -8.21 11.73 -15.29
N GLU A 136 -9.26 12.05 -14.51
CA GLU A 136 -9.27 13.23 -13.64
C GLU A 136 -8.64 13.00 -12.26
N THR A 137 -8.63 11.76 -11.76
CA THR A 137 -7.97 11.48 -10.48
C THR A 137 -6.46 11.48 -10.68
N THR A 138 -5.80 12.44 -10.04
CA THR A 138 -4.34 12.57 -10.09
C THR A 138 -3.70 11.41 -9.32
N PRO A 139 -2.88 10.56 -9.98
CA PRO A 139 -2.14 9.50 -9.30
C PRO A 139 -1.07 10.08 -8.37
N VAL A 140 -0.59 9.24 -7.45
CA VAL A 140 0.64 9.52 -6.71
C VAL A 140 1.82 9.53 -7.69
N ASP A 141 2.73 10.49 -7.55
CA ASP A 141 3.92 10.58 -8.38
C ASP A 141 4.79 9.33 -8.22
N ALA A 142 4.93 8.57 -9.32
CA ALA A 142 5.61 7.29 -9.34
C ALA A 142 7.07 7.43 -8.89
N TRP A 143 7.77 8.47 -9.36
CA TRP A 143 9.17 8.70 -9.00
C TRP A 143 9.35 8.91 -7.50
N THR A 144 8.60 9.85 -6.92
CA THR A 144 8.64 10.18 -5.50
C THR A 144 8.34 8.94 -4.65
N PHE A 145 7.27 8.20 -4.98
CA PHE A 145 6.86 7.04 -4.22
C PHE A 145 7.87 5.89 -4.32
N LEU A 146 8.20 5.45 -5.54
CA LEU A 146 9.05 4.28 -5.76
C LEU A 146 10.49 4.51 -5.29
N MET A 147 11.06 5.70 -5.51
CA MET A 147 12.41 6.01 -5.04
C MET A 147 12.50 5.95 -3.52
N LEU A 148 11.52 6.50 -2.80
CA LEU A 148 11.52 6.49 -1.35
C LEU A 148 11.24 5.09 -0.79
N CYS A 149 10.32 4.32 -1.39
CA CYS A 149 10.10 2.91 -1.04
C CYS A 149 11.41 2.11 -1.14
N ARG A 150 12.10 2.21 -2.29
CA ARG A 150 13.35 1.50 -2.56
C ARG A 150 14.49 1.90 -1.62
N THR A 151 14.65 3.19 -1.38
CA THR A 151 15.82 3.70 -0.64
C THR A 151 15.64 3.64 0.88
N ARG A 152 14.42 3.79 1.39
CA ARG A 152 14.15 3.89 2.83
C ARG A 152 13.52 2.65 3.43
N PHE A 153 12.82 1.85 2.64
CA PHE A 153 12.05 0.70 3.14
C PHE A 153 12.35 -0.58 2.36
N PRO A 154 13.62 -1.02 2.23
CA PRO A 154 13.98 -2.19 1.41
C PRO A 154 13.36 -3.51 1.90
N ARG A 155 12.81 -3.54 3.13
CA ARG A 155 12.11 -4.69 3.71
C ARG A 155 10.59 -4.67 3.50
N ALA A 156 10.03 -3.57 3.02
CA ALA A 156 8.60 -3.44 2.79
C ALA A 156 8.19 -4.04 1.44
N ILE A 157 6.94 -4.48 1.36
CA ILE A 157 6.28 -4.94 0.13
C ILE A 157 5.74 -3.71 -0.58
N ILE A 158 6.04 -3.59 -1.87
CA ILE A 158 5.50 -2.49 -2.70
C ILE A 158 4.17 -2.97 -3.31
N SER A 159 3.14 -2.13 -3.21
CA SER A 159 1.83 -2.37 -3.79
C SER A 159 1.48 -1.19 -4.69
N ILE A 160 1.45 -1.39 -6.00
CA ILE A 160 1.26 -0.30 -6.96
C ILE A 160 0.12 -0.59 -7.91
N GLY A 161 -0.77 0.38 -8.04
CA GLY A 161 -2.00 0.25 -8.80
C GLY A 161 -2.23 1.41 -9.75
N TRP A 162 -3.47 1.45 -10.23
CA TRP A 162 -3.97 2.52 -11.06
C TRP A 162 -5.15 3.18 -10.36
N THR A 163 -5.29 4.49 -10.53
CA THR A 163 -6.48 5.21 -10.05
C THR A 163 -7.72 4.62 -10.73
N THR A 164 -8.79 4.40 -9.96
CA THR A 164 -10.04 3.86 -10.50
C THR A 164 -11.20 4.77 -10.15
N ASN A 165 -12.09 5.01 -11.11
CA ASN A 165 -13.40 5.62 -10.88
C ASN A 165 -14.44 4.72 -11.55
N LEU A 166 -15.50 4.42 -10.81
CA LEU A 166 -16.63 3.62 -11.28
C LEU A 166 -17.83 4.49 -11.67
N ASP A 167 -17.75 5.80 -11.45
CA ASP A 167 -18.72 6.78 -11.90
C ASP A 167 -18.68 6.82 -13.44
N GLY A 168 -19.78 6.38 -14.07
CA GLY A 168 -19.93 6.45 -15.53
C GLY A 168 -19.80 5.14 -16.30
N GLN A 169 -19.90 3.97 -15.64
CA GLN A 169 -20.22 2.65 -16.24
C GLN A 169 -19.70 2.36 -17.67
N MET A 170 -18.44 2.69 -17.97
CA MET A 170 -17.81 2.17 -19.17
C MET A 170 -17.26 0.78 -18.87
N LYS A 171 -17.70 -0.23 -19.63
CA LYS A 171 -17.24 -1.63 -19.55
C LYS A 171 -15.81 -1.78 -20.11
N ILE A 172 -14.87 -0.97 -19.64
CA ILE A 172 -13.50 -0.92 -20.12
C ILE A 172 -12.61 -1.36 -18.95
N GLY A 173 -11.94 -2.50 -19.11
CA GLY A 173 -10.93 -3.00 -18.17
C GLY A 173 -9.57 -2.33 -18.39
N TYR A 174 -8.53 -2.90 -17.79
CA TYR A 174 -7.16 -2.43 -17.99
C TYR A 174 -6.71 -2.70 -19.43
N SER A 175 -6.20 -1.67 -20.13
CA SER A 175 -5.67 -1.84 -21.47
C SER A 175 -4.28 -2.47 -21.44
N ARG A 176 -3.85 -3.05 -22.56
CA ARG A 176 -2.48 -3.55 -22.71
C ARG A 176 -1.44 -2.45 -22.47
N GLU A 177 -1.67 -1.24 -22.97
CA GLU A 177 -0.77 -0.10 -22.79
C GLU A 177 -0.61 0.27 -21.32
N MET A 178 -1.70 0.25 -20.54
CA MET A 178 -1.66 0.50 -19.10
C MET A 178 -0.81 -0.53 -18.37
N VAL A 179 -0.94 -1.81 -18.73
CA VAL A 179 -0.16 -2.91 -18.15
C VAL A 179 1.31 -2.85 -18.56
N ASP A 180 1.59 -2.64 -19.85
CA ASP A 180 2.95 -2.55 -20.37
C ASP A 180 3.68 -1.33 -19.76
N HIS A 181 2.97 -0.22 -19.49
CA HIS A 181 3.52 0.94 -18.78
C HIS A 181 3.89 0.61 -17.33
N MET A 182 3.00 -0.06 -16.58
CA MET A 182 3.30 -0.53 -15.21
C MET A 182 4.53 -1.45 -15.20
N ALA A 183 4.60 -2.42 -16.13
CA ALA A 183 5.73 -3.32 -16.26
C ALA A 183 7.03 -2.59 -16.63
N SER A 184 6.96 -1.48 -17.39
CA SER A 184 8.12 -0.64 -17.70
C SER A 184 8.65 0.05 -16.45
N LEU A 185 7.77 0.64 -15.63
CA LEU A 185 8.18 1.30 -14.38
C LEU A 185 8.87 0.31 -13.42
N VAL A 186 8.32 -0.88 -13.25
CA VAL A 186 8.94 -1.89 -12.37
C VAL A 186 10.37 -2.23 -12.82
N ARG A 187 10.59 -2.37 -14.12
CA ARG A 187 11.92 -2.62 -14.71
C ARG A 187 12.85 -1.43 -14.57
N GLU A 188 12.36 -0.22 -14.84
CA GLU A 188 13.13 1.02 -14.78
C GLU A 188 13.67 1.31 -13.38
N TYR A 189 12.85 1.14 -12.34
CA TYR A 189 13.25 1.43 -10.96
C TYR A 189 14.03 0.29 -10.30
N ASN A 190 14.18 -0.86 -10.98
CA ASN A 190 14.88 -2.05 -10.51
C ASN A 190 14.46 -2.44 -9.08
N LEU A 191 13.15 -2.60 -8.88
CA LEU A 191 12.57 -2.90 -7.57
C LEU A 191 12.96 -4.32 -7.14
N MET A 192 13.79 -4.42 -6.09
CA MET A 192 14.23 -5.70 -5.51
C MET A 192 13.27 -6.22 -4.42
N GLN A 193 12.34 -5.38 -3.99
CA GLN A 193 11.34 -5.71 -2.97
C GLN A 193 10.25 -6.61 -3.57
N PRO A 194 9.56 -7.42 -2.74
CA PRO A 194 8.34 -8.09 -3.18
C PRO A 194 7.33 -7.06 -3.69
N LEU A 195 6.73 -7.37 -4.83
CA LEU A 195 5.80 -6.49 -5.52
C LEU A 195 4.41 -7.12 -5.59
N THR A 196 3.38 -6.29 -5.46
CA THR A 196 1.97 -6.67 -5.60
C THR A 196 1.25 -5.64 -6.46
N PHE A 197 0.28 -6.10 -7.24
CA PHE A 197 -0.54 -5.25 -8.10
C PHE A 197 -2.00 -5.37 -7.67
N PRO A 198 -2.50 -4.48 -6.79
CA PRO A 198 -3.91 -4.45 -6.46
C PRO A 198 -4.71 -4.04 -7.71
N VAL A 199 -5.73 -4.82 -8.03
CA VAL A 199 -6.59 -4.60 -9.20
C VAL A 199 -8.04 -4.55 -8.76
N ASN A 200 -8.83 -3.66 -9.38
CA ASN A 200 -10.25 -3.59 -9.13
C ASN A 200 -10.94 -4.79 -9.80
N ALA A 201 -11.59 -5.64 -9.01
CA ALA A 201 -12.24 -6.86 -9.49
C ALA A 201 -13.30 -6.60 -10.57
N THR A 202 -13.97 -5.44 -10.54
CA THR A 202 -14.99 -5.09 -11.53
C THR A 202 -14.39 -4.79 -12.91
N LEU A 203 -13.15 -4.31 -12.96
CA LEU A 203 -12.39 -4.05 -14.18
C LEU A 203 -11.65 -5.30 -14.66
N LEU A 204 -11.11 -6.08 -13.71
CA LEU A 204 -10.35 -7.30 -13.99
C LEU A 204 -11.09 -8.29 -14.89
N LYS A 205 -12.41 -8.45 -14.72
CA LYS A 205 -13.22 -9.37 -15.53
C LYS A 205 -13.17 -9.09 -17.04
N TYR A 206 -12.75 -7.89 -17.44
CA TYR A 206 -12.60 -7.49 -18.84
C TYR A 206 -11.15 -7.49 -19.33
N SER A 207 -10.19 -7.77 -18.45
CA SER A 207 -8.77 -7.59 -18.74
C SER A 207 -7.88 -8.63 -18.06
N ILE A 208 -8.37 -9.87 -17.91
CA ILE A 208 -7.62 -10.97 -17.28
C ILE A 208 -6.34 -11.25 -18.08
N CYS A 209 -6.45 -11.34 -19.41
CA CYS A 209 -5.33 -11.63 -20.30
C CYS A 209 -4.22 -10.56 -20.21
N GLU A 210 -4.63 -9.30 -20.08
CA GLU A 210 -3.74 -8.15 -19.99
C GLU A 210 -3.03 -8.17 -18.64
N ILE A 211 -3.78 -8.31 -17.53
CA ILE A 211 -3.21 -8.28 -16.17
C ILE A 211 -2.27 -9.46 -15.90
N GLN A 212 -2.55 -10.65 -16.47
CA GLN A 212 -1.65 -11.80 -16.38
C GLN A 212 -0.23 -11.51 -16.86
N ARG A 213 -0.03 -10.51 -17.72
CA ARG A 213 1.29 -10.10 -18.22
C ARG A 213 2.20 -9.49 -17.15
N LEU A 214 1.65 -9.07 -16.00
CA LEU A 214 2.44 -8.57 -14.87
C LEU A 214 3.10 -9.70 -14.06
N LEU A 215 2.72 -10.95 -14.31
CA LEU A 215 3.25 -12.12 -13.62
C LEU A 215 4.49 -12.71 -14.30
N PHE A 216 4.89 -12.18 -15.47
CA PHE A 216 5.98 -12.66 -16.32
C PHE A 216 6.92 -11.53 -16.69
#